data_AF-A0A0N5BZ87-F1
#
_entry.id   AF-A0A0N5BZ87-F1
#
_cell.length_a   1.000
_cell.length_b   1.000
_cell.length_c   1.000
_cell.angle_alpha   90.00
_cell.angle_beta   90.00
_cell.angle_gamma   90.00
#
_symmetry.space_group_name_H-M   'P 1'
#
loop_
_entity.id
_entity.type
_entity.pdbx_description
1 polymer ?
#
loop_
_entity_poly.entity_id
_entity_poly.type
_entity_poly.pdbx_seq_one_letter_code
_entity_poly.pdbx_strand_id
1 'polypeptide(L)'
;MSLNCGICFERYTPNGTEHALCYITCGHLVGKSCLERWINLNEVDGEFSCPICNQFIVDYFPIHSIPDQVILNYIKIYIFFVVLVVSKFIR
;
A
#
# COMPACT_ATOMS: atom_id res chain seq x y z
N MET A 1 -12.45 5.48 0.08
CA MET A 1 -11.13 5.11 -0.46
C MET A 1 -11.36 4.20 -1.65
N SER A 2 -10.97 4.61 -2.86
CA SER A 2 -11.07 3.75 -4.04
C SER A 2 -10.02 2.65 -3.96
N LEU A 3 -10.43 1.39 -4.20
CA LEU A 3 -9.54 0.23 -4.29
C LEU A 3 -8.81 0.18 -5.66
N ASN A 4 -8.48 1.34 -6.20
CA ASN A 4 -7.92 1.48 -7.53
C ASN A 4 -6.53 2.14 -7.45
N CYS A 5 -5.62 1.68 -8.31
CA CYS A 5 -4.27 2.17 -8.44
C CYS A 5 -4.25 3.68 -8.77
N GLY A 6 -3.44 4.45 -8.03
CA GLY A 6 -3.29 5.88 -8.28
C GLY A 6 -2.53 6.27 -9.56
N ILE A 7 -2.04 5.29 -10.34
CA ILE A 7 -1.34 5.51 -11.62
C ILE A 7 -2.24 5.17 -12.81
N CYS A 8 -2.75 3.93 -12.88
CA CYS A 8 -3.57 3.46 -14.01
C CYS A 8 -5.09 3.51 -13.76
N PHE A 9 -5.52 3.80 -12.53
CA PHE A 9 -6.93 3.83 -12.10
C PHE A 9 -7.68 2.49 -12.18
N GLU A 10 -6.97 1.38 -12.43
CA GLU A 10 -7.51 0.02 -12.39
C GLU A 10 -7.51 -0.59 -10.98
N ARG A 11 -8.26 -1.67 -10.77
CA ARG A 11 -8.32 -2.36 -9.47
C ARG A 11 -7.01 -3.09 -9.17
N TYR A 12 -6.61 -3.08 -7.90
CA TYR A 12 -5.50 -3.90 -7.43
C TYR A 12 -5.78 -5.39 -7.59
N THR A 13 -4.75 -6.17 -7.90
CA THR A 13 -4.81 -7.63 -7.95
C THR A 13 -4.34 -8.26 -6.64
N PRO A 14 -4.61 -9.56 -6.40
CA PRO A 14 -4.21 -10.23 -5.16
C PRO A 14 -2.70 -10.14 -4.86
N ASN A 15 -2.33 -10.33 -3.59
CA ASN A 15 -0.93 -10.35 -3.17
C ASN A 15 -0.10 -11.34 -4.01
N GLY A 16 1.15 -10.96 -4.30
CA GLY A 16 2.08 -11.80 -5.10
C GLY A 16 1.88 -11.72 -6.61
N THR A 17 0.90 -10.95 -7.10
CA THR A 17 0.72 -10.69 -8.54
C THR A 17 1.42 -9.40 -8.99
N GLU A 18 1.57 -9.24 -10.31
CA GLU A 18 2.21 -8.08 -10.93
C GLU A 18 1.56 -6.75 -10.55
N HIS A 19 0.22 -6.68 -10.38
CA HIS A 19 -0.49 -5.46 -10.03
C HIS A 19 -0.96 -5.46 -8.56
N ALA A 20 -0.25 -6.20 -7.71
CA ALA A 20 -0.50 -6.20 -6.27
C ALA A 20 -0.31 -4.80 -5.68
N LEU A 21 -1.01 -4.54 -4.58
CA LEU A 21 -0.99 -3.25 -3.89
C LEU A 21 0.39 -3.01 -3.23
N CYS A 22 0.97 -1.85 -3.51
CA CYS A 22 2.20 -1.34 -2.91
C CYS A 22 1.91 0.00 -2.23
N TYR A 23 2.58 0.26 -1.11
CA TYR A 23 2.59 1.59 -0.52
C TYR A 23 3.96 2.25 -0.73
N ILE A 24 3.91 3.51 -1.11
CA ILE A 24 5.07 4.38 -1.20
C ILE A 24 5.28 5.02 0.18
N THR A 25 6.52 5.30 0.57
CA THR A 25 6.86 6.01 1.82
C THR A 25 6.11 7.34 2.03
N CYS A 26 5.65 8.00 0.97
CA CYS A 26 4.77 9.19 1.05
C CYS A 26 3.29 8.88 1.41
N GLY A 27 2.92 7.61 1.58
CA GLY A 27 1.57 7.16 1.94
C GLY A 27 0.64 6.85 0.76
N HIS A 28 1.07 7.10 -0.47
CA HIS A 28 0.28 6.81 -1.67
C HIS A 28 0.29 5.32 -2.05
N LEU A 29 -0.85 4.83 -2.52
CA LEU A 29 -1.06 3.44 -2.89
C LEU A 29 -1.06 3.28 -4.42
N VAL A 30 -0.25 2.35 -4.91
CA VAL A 30 -0.07 2.09 -6.36
C VAL A 30 0.10 0.59 -6.61
N GLY A 31 -0.16 0.15 -7.84
CA GLY A 31 0.12 -1.24 -8.24
C GLY A 31 1.61 -1.45 -8.47
N LYS A 32 2.16 -2.59 -8.04
CA LYS A 32 3.58 -2.93 -8.15
C LYS A 32 4.14 -2.70 -9.56
N SER A 33 3.55 -3.31 -10.58
CA SER A 33 3.98 -3.18 -11.99
C SER A 33 3.88 -1.76 -12.52
N CYS A 34 2.91 -0.98 -12.05
CA CYS A 34 2.80 0.43 -12.42
C CYS A 34 3.91 1.27 -11.79
N LEU A 35 4.25 0.99 -10.53
CA LEU A 35 5.35 1.67 -9.86
C LEU A 35 6.70 1.32 -10.50
N GLU A 36 6.95 0.03 -10.77
CA GLU A 36 8.17 -0.41 -11.45
C GLU A 36 8.30 0.22 -12.84
N ARG A 37 7.21 0.25 -13.63
CA ARG A 37 7.20 0.96 -14.92
C ARG A 37 7.45 2.46 -14.77
N TRP A 38 6.90 3.08 -13.73
CA TRP A 38 7.11 4.49 -13.47
C TRP A 38 8.57 4.80 -13.13
N ILE A 39 9.18 4.00 -12.26
CA ILE A 39 10.60 4.09 -11.90
C ILE A 39 11.45 3.96 -13.17
N ASN A 40 11.27 2.88 -13.94
CA ASN A 40 12.05 2.63 -15.17
C ASN A 40 11.98 3.77 -16.20
N LEU A 41 10.92 4.58 -16.19
CA LEU A 41 10.72 5.70 -17.13
C LEU A 41 11.20 7.05 -16.61
N ASN A 42 11.26 7.24 -15.28
CA ASN A 42 11.48 8.55 -14.66
C ASN A 42 12.64 8.56 -13.66
N GLU A 43 13.32 7.44 -13.47
CA GLU A 43 14.51 7.35 -12.63
C GLU A 43 15.65 8.15 -13.24
N VAL A 44 16.22 9.04 -12.44
CA VAL A 44 17.42 9.83 -12.79
C VAL A 44 18.43 9.59 -11.69
N ASP A 45 19.62 9.09 -12.04
CA ASP A 45 20.72 8.84 -11.10
C ASP A 45 20.36 7.95 -9.88
N GLY A 46 19.44 6.99 -10.05
CA GLY A 46 19.01 6.11 -8.94
C GLY A 46 17.80 6.65 -8.17
N GLU A 47 17.28 7.80 -8.56
CA GLU A 47 16.29 8.55 -7.81
C GLU A 47 14.97 8.71 -8.58
N PHE A 48 13.83 8.63 -7.87
CA PHE A 48 12.52 8.86 -8.48
C PHE A 48 11.53 9.54 -7.51
N SER A 49 10.52 10.19 -8.10
CA SER A 49 9.48 10.91 -7.37
C SER A 49 8.12 10.21 -7.49
N CYS A 50 7.28 10.40 -6.48
CA CYS A 50 5.93 9.86 -6.44
C CYS A 50 5.08 10.41 -7.59
N PRO A 51 4.42 9.55 -8.39
CA PRO A 51 3.56 9.99 -9.49
C PRO A 51 2.34 10.80 -9.06
N ILE A 52 1.99 10.77 -7.76
CA ILE A 52 0.77 11.40 -7.25
C ILE A 52 1.05 12.75 -6.57
N CYS A 53 2.08 12.82 -5.72
CA CYS A 53 2.40 14.03 -4.97
C CYS A 53 3.77 14.65 -5.30
N ASN A 54 4.52 14.05 -6.23
CA ASN A 54 5.85 14.49 -6.64
C ASN A 54 6.88 14.60 -5.49
N GLN A 55 6.63 13.92 -4.35
CA GLN A 55 7.61 13.79 -3.29
C GLN A 55 8.66 12.76 -3.67
N PHE A 56 9.91 13.05 -3.32
CA PHE A 56 11.03 12.16 -3.48
C PHE A 56 10.81 10.84 -2.72
N ILE A 57 11.09 9.71 -3.37
CA ILE A 57 10.90 8.39 -2.78
C ILE A 57 12.26 7.79 -2.42
N VAL A 58 12.47 7.52 -1.14
CA VAL A 58 13.67 6.84 -0.65
C VAL A 58 13.51 5.31 -0.72
N ASP A 59 12.29 4.83 -0.50
CA ASP A 59 11.97 3.39 -0.52
C ASP A 59 10.49 3.15 -0.82
N TYR A 60 10.15 1.94 -1.29
CA TYR A 60 8.78 1.48 -1.50
C TYR A 60 8.63 0.04 -1.02
N PHE A 61 7.47 -0.27 -0.45
CA PHE A 61 7.24 -1.56 0.19
C PHE A 61 6.04 -2.25 -0.48
N PRO A 62 6.29 -3.37 -1.15
CA PRO A 62 5.20 -4.22 -1.58
C PRO A 62 4.49 -4.84 -0.38
N ILE A 63 3.16 -4.80 -0.34
CA ILE A 63 2.42 -5.31 0.83
C ILE A 63 2.56 -6.84 0.98
N HIS A 64 2.96 -7.54 -0.08
CA HIS A 64 3.28 -8.98 0.00
C HIS A 64 4.53 -9.29 0.83
N SER A 65 5.34 -8.29 1.20
CA SER A 65 6.46 -8.47 2.13
C SER A 65 6.02 -8.52 3.60
N ILE A 66 4.74 -8.26 3.88
CA ILE A 66 4.17 -8.45 5.21
C ILE A 66 3.66 -9.89 5.27
N PRO A 67 4.24 -10.77 6.11
CA PRO A 67 3.75 -12.14 6.25
C PRO A 67 2.25 -12.12 6.59
N ASP A 68 1.46 -13.02 6.00
CA ASP A 68 0.01 -13.13 6.27
C ASP A 68 -0.31 -13.12 7.77
N GLN A 69 0.60 -13.67 8.58
CA GLN A 69 0.51 -13.68 10.04
C GLN A 69 0.50 -12.28 10.67
N VAL A 70 1.26 -11.33 10.13
CA VAL A 70 1.32 -9.94 10.61
C VAL A 70 0.03 -9.21 10.22
N ILE A 71 -0.49 -9.44 9.02
CA ILE A 71 -1.80 -8.88 8.60
C ILE A 71 -2.91 -9.44 9.49
N LEU A 72 -2.94 -10.76 9.73
CA LEU A 72 -3.91 -11.40 10.61
C LEU A 72 -3.79 -10.90 12.05
N ASN A 73 -2.58 -10.67 12.55
CA ASN A 73 -2.38 -10.10 13.88
C ASN A 73 -2.85 -8.65 13.96
N TYR A 74 -2.57 -7.83 12.94
CA TYR A 74 -3.07 -6.46 12.88
C TYR A 74 -4.61 -6.43 12.83
N ILE A 75 -5.23 -7.28 12.01
CA ILE A 75 -6.68 -7.42 11.94
C ILE A 75 -7.25 -7.91 13.27
N LYS A 76 -6.62 -8.88 13.93
CA LYS A 76 -7.04 -9.35 15.26
C LYS A 76 -6.96 -8.24 16.30
N ILE A 77 -5.87 -7.48 16.32
CA ILE A 77 -5.69 -6.34 17.22
C ILE A 77 -6.76 -5.28 16.95
N TYR A 78 -7.00 -4.95 15.68
CA TYR A 78 -8.01 -3.98 15.29
C TYR A 78 -9.42 -4.43 15.69
N ILE A 79 -9.80 -5.67 15.39
CA ILE A 79 -11.09 -6.25 15.81
C ILE A 79 -11.21 -6.25 17.34
N PHE A 80 -10.17 -6.68 18.06
CA PHE A 80 -10.16 -6.66 19.52
C PHE A 80 -10.36 -5.26 20.07
N PHE A 81 -9.68 -4.26 19.51
CA PHE A 81 -9.81 -2.87 19.91
C PHE A 81 -11.21 -2.32 19.61
N VAL A 82 -11.77 -2.62 18.44
CA VAL A 82 -13.14 -2.23 18.08
C VAL A 82 -14.15 -2.89 19.03
N VAL A 83 -14.02 -4.18 19.33
CA VAL A 83 -14.89 -4.88 20.28
C VAL A 83 -14.76 -4.30 21.69
N LEU A 84 -13.56 -3.96 22.15
CA LEU A 84 -13.35 -3.30 23.45
C LEU A 84 -13.96 -1.89 23.50
N VAL A 85 -13.84 -1.12 22.43
CA VAL A 85 -14.44 0.22 22.35
C VAL A 85 -15.96 0.10 22.33
N VAL A 86 -16.53 -0.76 21.49
CA VAL A 86 -17.98 -0.98 21.39
C VAL A 86 -18.56 -1.52 22.71
N SER A 87 -17.89 -2.46 23.37
CA SER A 87 -18.32 -3.00 24.67
C SER A 87 -18.25 -1.98 25.81
N LYS A 88 -17.38 -0.97 25.72
CA LYS A 88 -17.37 0.18 26.64
C LYS A 88 -18.49 1.19 26.37
N PHE A 89 -19.05 1.22 25.16
CA PHE A 89 -20.14 2.12 24.78
C PHE A 89 -21.55 1.53 24.99
N ILE A 90 -21.67 0.22 25.22
CA ILE A 90 -22.96 -0.46 25.49
C ILE A 90 -23.19 -0.62 27.01
N ARG A 91 -22.50 0.15 27.86
CA ARG A 91 -22.62 0.06 29.32
C ARG A 91 -23.10 1.35 29.95
#